data_AF-A0A1G0Z1T5-F1
#
_entry.id   AF-A0A1G0Z1T5-F1
#
_cell.length_a   1.000
_cell.length_b   1.000
_cell.length_c   1.000
_cell.angle_alpha   90.00
_cell.angle_beta   90.00
_cell.angle_gamma   90.00
#
_symmetry.space_group_name_H-M   'P 1'
#
loop_
_entity.id
_entity.type
_entity.pdbx_description
1 polymer ?
#
loop_
_entity_poly.entity_id
_entity_poly.type
_entity_poly.pdbx_seq_one_letter_code
_entity_poly.pdbx_strand_id
1 'polypeptide(L)'
;MRLFNNPIFQREFVSTARSWKTNFLVWGFLLLLAGVMLMLWPESGIHSVVSEGSKMIFWLFFNLNLTLMILIVPAFSATSITFEKENDTYPALFTTLLTPLDIVFGKLSAAVLMLAILVLLSMPIGAVCALTGGVSLMLIFKVMSLIMVAALTYGLIGLACSSFCKRSSSAILLNYVFILLLAGATWLPSALLKNLLGFNEVWLLLRNLSPYDALWYLLYPDNYRMSLDVQFSMPSPYLVYLCGSALISALALHTFYRKILRPSSQAKAQEGEFYTGGSQAIKRKLSWPFYLLDPLKRKKPIGRFSNPVFVSEMRSKLFANPRFVIRTVSGIFILSLILLTLISFQFGDLLRADTVRMVAIVFQIGVVAMLAPGVSSGLITDEITSGTLTALRMTQVKPSAMIFGKLQATFFYAMIFIVSSLFVLLAMAYLEPQDVFPEGSFFSSVWWNEVLTRAKDPEWVQRVWGTYYRLVVWIGILLLSTISFLTGGLFASSVSRTTSMATAISYALTSIICLVTFAPLLLAERLPHGVSALILSFNPVAAAMQATSDAAFVEYPGLWQHNIMALGGLTLFFLAAAIARAWQLFNRQD
;
A
#
# COMPACT_ATOMS: atom_id res chain seq x y z
N MET A 1 -21.41 -25.60 -27.58
CA MET A 1 -20.02 -25.09 -27.75
C MET A 1 -19.08 -25.97 -26.96
N ARG A 2 -18.22 -26.77 -27.61
CA ARG A 2 -17.18 -27.53 -26.88
C ARG A 2 -16.11 -26.53 -26.44
N LEU A 3 -16.06 -26.17 -25.16
CA LEU A 3 -15.07 -25.24 -24.57
C LEU A 3 -13.63 -25.58 -24.97
N PHE A 4 -13.32 -26.87 -25.08
CA PHE A 4 -12.01 -27.38 -25.50
C PHE A 4 -11.66 -27.17 -26.98
N ASN A 5 -12.65 -26.91 -27.85
CA ASN A 5 -12.42 -26.64 -29.29
C ASN A 5 -12.24 -25.15 -29.58
N ASN A 6 -12.30 -24.27 -28.57
CA ASN A 6 -12.08 -22.85 -28.79
C ASN A 6 -10.59 -22.60 -29.09
N PRO A 7 -10.23 -22.08 -30.28
CA PRO A 7 -8.83 -21.89 -30.68
C PRO A 7 -8.11 -20.87 -29.80
N ILE A 8 -8.83 -19.88 -29.26
CA ILE A 8 -8.25 -18.88 -28.35
C ILE A 8 -7.81 -19.57 -27.05
N PHE A 9 -8.68 -20.40 -26.48
CA PHE A 9 -8.37 -21.11 -25.23
C PHE A 9 -7.12 -21.98 -25.36
N GLN A 10 -7.02 -22.78 -26.43
CA GLN A 10 -5.85 -23.64 -26.67
C GLN A 10 -4.57 -22.82 -26.84
N ARG A 11 -4.62 -21.74 -27.64
CA ARG A 11 -3.48 -20.85 -27.86
C ARG A 11 -2.99 -20.23 -26.56
N GLU A 12 -3.90 -19.64 -25.77
CA GLU A 12 -3.57 -18.97 -24.51
C GLU A 12 -3.02 -19.93 -23.46
N PHE A 13 -3.67 -21.09 -23.31
CA PHE A 13 -3.24 -22.11 -22.36
C PHE A 13 -1.83 -22.63 -22.69
N VAL A 14 -1.58 -23.02 -23.95
CA VAL A 14 -0.29 -23.55 -24.39
C VAL A 14 0.80 -22.48 -24.31
N SER A 15 0.51 -21.24 -24.71
CA SER A 15 1.45 -20.11 -24.61
C SER A 15 1.86 -19.86 -23.16
N THR A 16 0.88 -19.81 -22.26
CA THR A 16 1.10 -19.55 -20.83
C THR A 16 1.91 -20.68 -20.19
N ALA A 17 1.51 -21.94 -20.40
CA ALA A 17 2.18 -23.11 -19.85
C ALA A 17 3.61 -23.32 -20.36
N ARG A 18 3.92 -22.90 -21.60
CA ARG A 18 5.28 -22.98 -22.16
C ARG A 18 6.16 -21.80 -21.78
N SER A 19 5.59 -20.70 -21.30
CA SER A 19 6.38 -19.51 -21.01
C SER A 19 7.28 -19.74 -19.78
N TRP A 20 8.59 -19.54 -19.96
CA TRP A 20 9.57 -19.70 -18.88
C TRP A 20 9.26 -18.82 -17.67
N LYS A 21 8.72 -17.62 -17.92
CA LYS A 21 8.32 -16.67 -16.88
C LYS A 21 7.23 -17.23 -15.97
N THR A 22 6.21 -17.86 -16.56
CA THR A 22 5.11 -18.48 -15.82
C THR A 22 5.60 -19.68 -15.03
N ASN A 23 6.40 -20.54 -15.65
CA ASN A 23 6.95 -21.70 -14.97
C ASN A 23 7.82 -21.27 -13.78
N PHE A 24 8.70 -20.28 -13.96
CA PHE A 24 9.51 -19.75 -12.85
C PHE A 24 8.65 -19.19 -11.71
N LEU A 25 7.56 -18.50 -12.04
CA LEU A 25 6.62 -17.94 -11.06
C LEU A 25 5.90 -19.06 -10.27
N VAL A 26 5.41 -20.10 -10.96
CA VAL A 26 4.76 -21.27 -10.32
C VAL A 26 5.75 -22.06 -9.47
N TRP A 27 6.97 -22.28 -9.96
CA TRP A 27 8.04 -22.92 -9.18
C TRP A 27 8.39 -22.11 -7.93
N GLY A 28 8.53 -20.78 -8.07
CA GLY A 28 8.78 -19.89 -6.94
C GLY A 28 7.66 -19.94 -5.90
N PHE A 29 6.40 -19.97 -6.33
CA PHE A 29 5.25 -20.15 -5.44
C PHE A 29 5.32 -21.44 -4.63
N LEU A 30 5.53 -22.57 -5.31
CA LEU A 30 5.58 -23.88 -4.66
C LEU A 30 6.80 -24.02 -3.75
N LEU A 31 7.97 -23.54 -4.18
CA LEU A 31 9.20 -23.58 -3.38
C LEU A 31 9.11 -22.69 -2.14
N LEU A 32 8.49 -21.51 -2.24
CA LEU A 32 8.30 -20.64 -1.09
C LEU A 32 7.35 -21.29 -0.08
N LEU A 33 6.23 -21.83 -0.57
CA LEU A 33 5.22 -22.48 0.26
C LEU A 33 5.76 -23.77 0.92
N ALA A 34 6.50 -24.59 0.18
CA ALA A 34 7.17 -25.78 0.72
C ALA A 34 8.33 -25.41 1.66
N GLY A 35 9.13 -24.39 1.33
CA GLY A 35 10.25 -23.94 2.14
C GLY A 35 9.81 -23.39 3.50
N VAL A 36 8.74 -22.59 3.51
CA VAL A 36 8.14 -22.12 4.77
C VAL A 36 7.56 -23.29 5.57
N MET A 37 6.90 -24.24 4.91
CA MET A 37 6.40 -25.45 5.58
C MET A 37 7.53 -26.25 6.25
N LEU A 38 8.66 -26.43 5.57
CA LEU A 38 9.84 -27.11 6.12
C LEU A 38 10.46 -26.33 7.28
N MET A 39 10.53 -25.00 7.19
CA MET A 39 11.04 -24.16 8.28
C MET A 39 10.16 -24.19 9.53
N LEU A 40 8.85 -24.31 9.36
CA LEU A 40 7.89 -24.37 10.46
C LEU A 40 7.74 -25.77 11.03
N TRP A 41 8.33 -26.79 10.40
CA TRP A 41 8.17 -28.17 10.82
C TRP A 41 8.77 -28.36 12.23
N PRO A 42 7.99 -28.89 13.20
CA PRO A 42 8.45 -29.02 14.58
C PRO A 42 9.51 -30.11 14.69
N GLU A 43 10.60 -29.84 15.42
CA GLU A 43 11.72 -30.78 15.62
C GLU A 43 11.35 -31.98 16.50
N SER A 44 10.33 -31.84 17.36
CA SER A 44 9.92 -32.87 18.33
C SER A 44 8.99 -33.96 17.79
N GLY A 45 8.62 -33.91 16.50
CA GLY A 45 7.57 -34.78 15.95
C GLY A 45 6.17 -34.44 16.47
N ILE A 46 5.15 -34.57 15.63
CA ILE A 46 3.77 -34.24 15.99
C ILE A 46 3.14 -35.45 16.66
N HIS A 47 3.22 -35.52 17.99
CA HIS A 47 2.48 -36.50 18.78
C HIS A 47 1.13 -35.91 19.22
N SER A 48 0.06 -36.36 18.57
CA SER A 48 -1.35 -36.29 18.99
C SER A 48 -2.13 -34.96 18.82
N VAL A 49 -3.45 -35.14 18.77
CA VAL A 49 -4.53 -34.31 18.19
C VAL A 49 -4.79 -32.97 18.92
N VAL A 50 -3.96 -32.56 19.88
CA VAL A 50 -4.33 -31.53 20.89
C VAL A 50 -3.29 -30.42 21.11
N SER A 51 -2.12 -30.42 20.47
CA SER A 51 -1.16 -29.32 20.70
C SER A 51 -1.57 -28.04 19.96
N GLU A 52 -1.59 -26.90 20.66
CA GLU A 52 -1.84 -25.57 20.07
C GLU A 52 -0.84 -25.25 18.94
N GLY A 53 0.39 -25.75 19.04
CA GLY A 53 1.44 -25.56 18.03
C GLY A 53 1.07 -26.12 16.64
N SER A 54 0.41 -27.27 16.56
CA SER A 54 -0.04 -27.85 15.28
C SER A 54 -1.08 -26.97 14.58
N LYS A 55 -2.03 -26.41 15.36
CA LYS A 55 -3.04 -25.48 14.84
C LYS A 55 -2.41 -24.18 14.35
N MET A 56 -1.39 -23.67 15.03
CA MET A 56 -0.66 -22.46 14.63
C MET A 56 0.06 -22.65 13.30
N ILE A 57 0.77 -23.77 13.11
CA ILE A 57 1.45 -24.09 11.84
C ILE A 57 0.45 -24.18 10.69
N PHE A 58 -0.67 -24.88 10.90
CA PHE A 58 -1.73 -24.99 9.91
C PHE A 58 -2.31 -23.62 9.54
N TRP A 59 -2.57 -22.76 10.54
CA TRP A 59 -3.03 -21.40 10.30
C TRP A 59 -2.05 -20.57 9.49
N LEU A 60 -0.76 -20.60 9.84
CA LEU A 60 0.25 -19.84 9.12
C LEU A 60 0.40 -20.33 7.67
N PHE A 61 0.39 -21.65 7.46
CA PHE A 61 0.46 -22.26 6.14
C PHE A 61 -0.69 -21.82 5.23
N PHE A 62 -1.94 -21.93 5.69
CA PHE A 62 -3.10 -21.60 4.86
C PHE A 62 -3.25 -20.10 4.63
N ASN A 63 -2.90 -19.26 5.62
CA ASN A 63 -2.83 -17.81 5.41
C ASN A 63 -1.78 -17.43 4.39
N LEU A 64 -0.59 -18.05 4.46
CA LEU A 64 0.48 -17.82 3.49
C LEU A 64 0.05 -18.29 2.10
N ASN A 65 -0.54 -19.48 1.98
CA ASN A 65 -1.06 -20.00 0.71
C ASN A 65 -2.05 -19.02 0.10
N LEU A 66 -3.06 -18.60 0.86
CA LEU A 66 -4.05 -17.62 0.43
C LEU A 66 -3.38 -16.30 -0.01
N THR A 67 -2.43 -15.79 0.78
CA THR A 67 -1.72 -14.53 0.49
C THR A 67 -0.96 -14.61 -0.83
N LEU A 68 -0.12 -15.64 -0.99
CA LEU A 68 0.66 -15.85 -2.20
C LEU A 68 -0.24 -16.07 -3.41
N MET A 69 -1.32 -16.83 -3.26
CA MET A 69 -2.27 -17.09 -4.33
C MET A 69 -2.90 -15.79 -4.83
N ILE A 70 -3.41 -14.96 -3.91
CA ILE A 70 -4.01 -13.66 -4.24
C ILE A 70 -2.99 -12.72 -4.89
N LEU A 71 -1.72 -12.76 -4.47
CA LEU A 71 -0.65 -11.95 -5.08
C LEU A 71 -0.31 -12.38 -6.51
N ILE A 72 -0.42 -13.67 -6.82
CA ILE A 72 -0.06 -14.21 -8.13
C ILE A 72 -1.19 -14.04 -9.15
N VAL A 73 -2.46 -14.11 -8.70
CA VAL A 73 -3.65 -14.03 -9.56
C VAL A 73 -3.61 -12.87 -10.58
N PRO A 74 -3.27 -11.61 -10.20
CA PRO A 74 -3.21 -10.49 -11.15
C PRO A 74 -2.23 -10.68 -12.30
N ALA A 75 -1.14 -11.41 -12.09
CA ALA A 75 -0.13 -11.64 -13.13
C ALA A 75 -0.70 -12.44 -14.32
N PHE A 76 -1.66 -13.34 -14.06
CA PHE A 76 -2.31 -14.16 -15.07
C PHE A 76 -3.61 -13.56 -15.62
N SER A 77 -4.42 -12.93 -14.75
CA SER A 77 -5.75 -12.45 -15.17
C SER A 77 -5.73 -11.04 -15.76
N ALA A 78 -5.00 -10.10 -15.14
CA ALA A 78 -5.03 -8.68 -15.52
C ALA A 78 -4.25 -8.37 -16.81
N THR A 79 -3.35 -9.28 -17.21
CA THR A 79 -2.53 -9.19 -18.42
C THR A 79 -3.22 -9.77 -19.66
N SER A 80 -4.25 -10.60 -19.49
CA SER A 80 -4.86 -11.40 -20.56
C SER A 80 -5.36 -10.62 -21.80
N ILE A 81 -5.91 -9.41 -21.61
CA ILE A 81 -6.36 -8.52 -22.69
C ILE A 81 -5.39 -7.37 -22.92
N THR A 82 -4.79 -6.84 -21.86
CA THR A 82 -3.84 -5.72 -21.98
C THR A 82 -2.60 -6.11 -22.76
N PHE A 83 -2.18 -7.37 -22.69
CA PHE A 83 -1.11 -7.89 -23.54
C PHE A 83 -1.46 -7.83 -25.04
N GLU A 84 -2.72 -8.08 -25.43
CA GLU A 84 -3.14 -7.93 -26.84
C GLU A 84 -3.28 -6.46 -27.25
N LYS A 85 -3.70 -5.60 -26.31
CA LYS A 85 -3.75 -4.15 -26.54
C LYS A 85 -2.37 -3.54 -26.68
N GLU A 86 -1.37 -4.05 -25.95
CA GLU A 86 0.02 -3.57 -26.01
C GLU A 86 0.74 -4.04 -27.27
N ASN A 87 0.38 -5.20 -27.81
CA ASN A 87 0.94 -5.73 -29.06
C ASN A 87 0.13 -5.32 -30.31
N ASP A 88 -0.83 -4.40 -30.16
CA ASP A 88 -1.74 -3.93 -31.23
C ASP A 88 -2.51 -5.04 -31.97
N THR A 89 -2.67 -6.21 -31.35
CA THR A 89 -3.43 -7.34 -31.91
C THR A 89 -4.89 -7.33 -31.49
N TYR A 90 -5.28 -6.50 -30.52
CA TYR A 90 -6.65 -6.37 -30.05
C TYR A 90 -7.65 -5.97 -31.15
N PRO A 91 -7.38 -4.97 -32.03
CA PRO A 91 -8.28 -4.67 -33.16
C PRO A 91 -8.36 -5.81 -34.18
N ALA A 92 -7.24 -6.49 -34.44
CA ALA A 92 -7.18 -7.62 -35.36
C ALA A 92 -8.05 -8.81 -34.88
N LEU A 93 -8.23 -8.97 -33.56
CA LEU A 93 -9.11 -10.00 -33.00
C LEU A 93 -10.57 -9.81 -33.43
N PHE A 94 -11.04 -8.57 -33.53
CA PHE A 94 -12.40 -8.25 -34.00
C PHE A 94 -12.59 -8.39 -35.52
N THR A 95 -11.51 -8.54 -36.28
CA THR A 95 -11.57 -8.82 -37.73
C THR A 95 -11.61 -10.32 -38.04
N THR A 96 -11.51 -11.19 -37.02
CA THR A 96 -11.57 -12.65 -37.20
C THR A 96 -13.01 -13.16 -37.34
N LEU A 97 -13.16 -14.40 -37.83
CA LEU A 97 -14.44 -15.11 -37.95
C LEU A 97 -15.04 -15.56 -36.61
N LEU A 98 -14.44 -15.17 -35.47
CA LEU A 98 -14.88 -15.58 -34.14
C LEU A 98 -15.98 -14.67 -33.61
N THR A 99 -16.98 -15.24 -32.95
CA THR A 99 -18.01 -14.41 -32.31
C THR A 99 -17.44 -13.70 -31.08
N PRO A 100 -17.97 -12.52 -30.70
CA PRO A 100 -17.55 -11.84 -29.46
C PRO A 100 -17.70 -12.72 -28.21
N LEU A 101 -18.67 -13.64 -28.22
CA LEU A 101 -18.87 -14.62 -27.14
C LEU A 101 -17.73 -15.64 -27.09
N ASP A 102 -17.27 -16.15 -28.23
CA ASP A 102 -16.14 -17.08 -28.27
C ASP A 102 -14.86 -16.45 -27.74
N ILE A 103 -14.66 -15.15 -27.99
CA ILE A 103 -13.53 -14.38 -27.45
C ILE A 103 -13.63 -14.28 -25.91
N VAL A 104 -14.80 -13.86 -25.41
CA VAL A 104 -15.05 -13.71 -23.96
C VAL A 104 -14.85 -15.05 -23.25
N PHE A 105 -15.50 -16.11 -23.71
CA PHE A 105 -15.41 -17.43 -23.10
C PHE A 105 -14.01 -18.03 -23.21
N GLY A 106 -13.31 -17.84 -24.33
CA GLY A 106 -11.95 -18.34 -24.53
C GLY A 106 -10.94 -17.70 -23.57
N LYS A 107 -11.03 -16.38 -23.37
CA LYS A 107 -10.18 -15.65 -22.41
C LYS A 107 -10.53 -15.98 -20.96
N LEU A 108 -11.82 -16.06 -20.65
CA LEU A 108 -12.31 -16.40 -19.32
C LEU A 108 -11.87 -17.82 -18.92
N SER A 109 -12.10 -18.82 -19.78
CA SER A 109 -11.77 -20.22 -19.49
C SER A 109 -10.27 -20.45 -19.36
N ALA A 110 -9.44 -19.78 -20.17
CA ALA A 110 -7.98 -19.87 -20.07
C ALA A 110 -7.48 -19.32 -18.73
N ALA A 111 -8.00 -18.15 -18.31
CA ALA A 111 -7.64 -17.54 -17.02
C ALA A 111 -8.11 -18.42 -15.84
N VAL A 112 -9.36 -18.88 -15.87
CA VAL A 112 -9.94 -19.73 -14.82
C VAL A 112 -9.19 -21.04 -14.69
N LEU A 113 -8.84 -21.70 -15.81
CA LEU A 113 -8.10 -22.96 -15.78
C LEU A 113 -6.69 -22.78 -15.20
N MET A 114 -5.99 -21.71 -15.58
CA MET A 114 -4.65 -21.44 -15.05
C MET A 114 -4.69 -21.24 -13.52
N LEU A 115 -5.67 -20.50 -13.01
CA LEU A 115 -5.87 -20.31 -11.58
C LEU A 115 -6.25 -21.61 -10.87
N ALA A 116 -7.11 -22.43 -11.48
CA ALA A 116 -7.50 -23.72 -10.94
C ALA A 116 -6.30 -24.69 -10.83
N ILE A 117 -5.43 -24.72 -11.85
CA ILE A 117 -4.19 -25.51 -11.81
C ILE A 117 -3.29 -25.05 -10.68
N LEU A 118 -3.14 -23.74 -10.47
CA LEU A 118 -2.30 -23.21 -9.39
C LEU A 118 -2.82 -23.61 -8.00
N VAL A 119 -4.15 -23.59 -7.79
CA VAL A 119 -4.76 -24.07 -6.54
C VAL A 119 -4.55 -25.57 -6.37
N LEU A 120 -4.76 -26.36 -7.42
CA LEU A 120 -4.54 -27.81 -7.42
C LEU A 120 -3.09 -28.18 -7.14
N LEU A 121 -2.12 -27.40 -7.63
CA LEU A 121 -0.69 -27.60 -7.33
C LEU A 121 -0.33 -27.34 -5.86
N SER A 122 -1.11 -26.51 -5.16
CA SER A 122 -0.93 -26.28 -3.71
C SER A 122 -1.58 -27.38 -2.84
N MET A 123 -2.49 -28.17 -3.42
CA MET A 123 -3.24 -29.22 -2.73
C MET A 123 -2.34 -30.32 -2.11
N PRO A 124 -1.33 -30.88 -2.81
CA PRO A 124 -0.47 -31.90 -2.23
C PRO A 124 0.25 -31.42 -0.97
N ILE A 125 0.69 -30.16 -0.94
CA ILE A 125 1.41 -29.61 0.20
C ILE A 125 0.46 -29.47 1.39
N GLY A 126 -0.78 -29.00 1.16
CA GLY A 126 -1.82 -29.00 2.19
C GLY A 126 -2.24 -30.40 2.66
N ALA A 127 -2.16 -31.41 1.78
CA ALA A 127 -2.46 -32.80 2.12
C ALA A 127 -1.39 -33.42 3.04
N VAL A 128 -0.12 -33.05 2.89
CA VAL A 128 0.94 -33.47 3.83
C VAL A 128 0.63 -32.98 5.25
N CYS A 129 0.10 -31.77 5.41
CA CYS A 129 -0.38 -31.24 6.70
C CYS A 129 -1.58 -32.02 7.27
N ALA A 130 -2.34 -32.71 6.43
CA ALA A 130 -3.47 -33.54 6.87
C ALA A 130 -2.98 -34.85 7.47
N LEU A 131 -1.99 -35.47 6.83
CA LEU A 131 -1.44 -36.78 7.18
C LEU A 131 -0.74 -36.76 8.55
N THR A 132 -0.33 -35.60 9.05
CA THR A 132 0.22 -35.41 10.39
C THR A 132 -0.81 -35.52 11.52
N GLY A 133 -2.08 -35.85 11.21
CA GLY A 133 -3.02 -36.44 12.16
C GLY A 133 -3.83 -35.45 13.01
N GLY A 134 -3.81 -34.16 12.70
CA GLY A 134 -4.49 -33.12 13.50
C GLY A 134 -5.78 -32.53 12.92
N VAL A 135 -6.12 -32.79 11.65
CA VAL A 135 -7.16 -32.01 10.94
C VAL A 135 -8.08 -32.90 10.10
N SER A 136 -9.39 -32.64 10.15
CA SER A 136 -10.38 -33.35 9.33
C SER A 136 -10.20 -33.05 7.83
N LEU A 137 -10.31 -34.09 6.99
CA LEU A 137 -10.22 -33.96 5.54
C LEU A 137 -11.28 -32.98 4.97
N MET A 138 -12.46 -32.94 5.61
CA MET A 138 -13.55 -32.03 5.26
C MET A 138 -13.17 -30.56 5.47
N LEU A 139 -12.41 -30.24 6.53
CA LEU A 139 -11.93 -28.88 6.78
C LEU A 139 -10.97 -28.44 5.68
N ILE A 140 -10.05 -29.31 5.26
CA ILE A 140 -9.11 -29.01 4.17
C ILE A 140 -9.86 -28.77 2.87
N PHE A 141 -10.87 -29.58 2.56
CA PHE A 141 -11.69 -29.36 1.38
C PHE A 141 -12.39 -28.00 1.41
N LYS A 142 -12.98 -27.60 2.55
CA LYS A 142 -13.59 -26.27 2.74
C LYS A 142 -12.60 -25.13 2.57
N VAL A 143 -11.39 -25.27 3.12
CA VAL A 143 -10.35 -24.24 3.00
C VAL A 143 -9.82 -24.16 1.56
N MET A 144 -9.63 -25.29 0.88
CA MET A 144 -9.22 -25.30 -0.53
C MET A 144 -10.31 -24.73 -1.45
N SER A 145 -11.59 -25.00 -1.18
CA SER A 145 -12.69 -24.37 -1.90
C SER A 145 -12.74 -22.86 -1.65
N LEU A 146 -12.43 -22.40 -0.44
CA LEU A 146 -12.31 -20.97 -0.13
C LEU A 146 -11.21 -20.32 -0.95
N ILE A 147 -10.02 -20.92 -1.00
CA ILE A 147 -8.88 -20.41 -1.79
C ILE A 147 -9.22 -20.39 -3.28
N MET A 148 -9.90 -21.43 -3.79
CA MET A 148 -10.36 -21.47 -5.18
C MET A 148 -11.33 -20.32 -5.49
N VAL A 149 -12.33 -20.10 -4.63
CA VAL A 149 -13.31 -19.02 -4.82
C VAL A 149 -12.62 -17.65 -4.73
N ALA A 150 -11.70 -17.46 -3.80
CA ALA A 150 -10.87 -16.26 -3.72
C ALA A 150 -10.10 -16.02 -5.02
N ALA A 151 -9.37 -17.03 -5.51
CA ALA A 151 -8.62 -16.95 -6.75
C ALA A 151 -9.51 -16.58 -7.95
N LEU A 152 -10.67 -17.21 -8.07
CA LEU A 152 -11.62 -16.93 -9.15
C LEU A 152 -12.17 -15.50 -9.07
N THR A 153 -12.54 -15.01 -7.89
CA THR A 153 -13.08 -13.66 -7.74
C THR A 153 -12.06 -12.57 -8.08
N TYR A 154 -10.85 -12.65 -7.54
CA TYR A 154 -9.76 -11.72 -7.90
C TYR A 154 -9.28 -11.90 -9.34
N GLY A 155 -9.41 -13.10 -9.90
CA GLY A 155 -9.17 -13.41 -11.30
C GLY A 155 -10.15 -12.67 -12.22
N LEU A 156 -11.44 -12.74 -11.91
CA LEU A 156 -12.50 -12.07 -12.68
C LEU A 156 -12.44 -10.55 -12.53
N ILE A 157 -12.13 -10.04 -11.33
CA ILE A 157 -11.84 -8.62 -11.14
C ILE A 157 -10.65 -8.22 -12.02
N GLY A 158 -9.56 -8.99 -12.03
CA GLY A 158 -8.41 -8.72 -12.89
C GLY A 158 -8.76 -8.71 -14.39
N LEU A 159 -9.60 -9.65 -14.84
CA LEU A 159 -10.13 -9.65 -16.21
C LEU A 159 -10.92 -8.37 -16.51
N ALA A 160 -11.82 -7.96 -15.61
CA ALA A 160 -12.53 -6.69 -15.73
C ALA A 160 -11.56 -5.50 -15.80
N CYS A 161 -10.56 -5.45 -14.92
CA CYS A 161 -9.52 -4.41 -14.90
C CYS A 161 -8.74 -4.34 -16.23
N SER A 162 -8.40 -5.49 -16.80
CA SER A 162 -7.70 -5.59 -18.10
C SER A 162 -8.50 -4.98 -19.25
N SER A 163 -9.84 -5.02 -19.18
CA SER A 163 -10.72 -4.43 -20.17
C SER A 163 -10.73 -2.90 -20.11
N PHE A 164 -10.55 -2.30 -18.92
CA PHE A 164 -10.52 -0.85 -18.72
C PHE A 164 -9.18 -0.21 -19.06
N CYS A 165 -8.07 -0.90 -18.77
CA CYS A 165 -6.73 -0.34 -18.95
C CYS A 165 -6.21 -0.52 -20.38
N LYS A 166 -5.30 0.38 -20.81
CA LYS A 166 -4.56 0.27 -22.07
C LYS A 166 -3.23 -0.48 -21.91
N ARG A 167 -2.56 -0.30 -20.77
CA ARG A 167 -1.27 -0.91 -20.43
C ARG A 167 -1.44 -2.00 -19.36
N SER A 168 -0.67 -3.07 -19.46
CA SER A 168 -0.64 -4.21 -18.54
C SER A 168 -0.28 -3.77 -17.12
N SER A 169 0.70 -2.87 -16.97
CA SER A 169 1.10 -2.39 -15.64
C SER A 169 -0.02 -1.64 -14.92
N SER A 170 -0.83 -0.86 -15.64
CA SER A 170 -1.97 -0.16 -15.05
C SER A 170 -3.09 -1.12 -14.64
N ALA A 171 -3.34 -2.18 -15.43
CA ALA A 171 -4.35 -3.19 -15.09
C ALA A 171 -3.94 -3.99 -13.85
N ILE A 172 -2.67 -4.40 -13.77
CA ILE A 172 -2.11 -5.13 -12.63
C ILE A 172 -2.24 -4.28 -11.36
N LEU A 173 -1.83 -3.00 -11.41
CA LEU A 173 -1.90 -2.10 -10.26
C LEU A 173 -3.34 -1.89 -9.78
N LEU A 174 -4.27 -1.68 -10.71
CA LEU A 174 -5.69 -1.49 -10.39
C LEU A 174 -6.31 -2.76 -9.77
N ASN A 175 -5.90 -3.95 -10.24
CA ASN A 175 -6.33 -5.21 -9.62
C ASN A 175 -5.76 -5.38 -8.19
N TYR A 176 -4.49 -5.03 -7.95
CA TYR A 176 -3.92 -5.05 -6.61
C TYR A 176 -4.62 -4.09 -5.65
N VAL A 177 -5.09 -2.93 -6.12
CA VAL A 177 -5.88 -2.00 -5.31
C VAL A 177 -7.21 -2.64 -4.89
N PHE A 178 -7.91 -3.33 -5.81
CA PHE A 178 -9.14 -4.06 -5.47
C PHE A 178 -8.89 -5.21 -4.49
N ILE A 179 -7.79 -5.95 -4.67
CA ILE A 179 -7.35 -6.99 -3.74
C ILE A 179 -7.16 -6.41 -2.34
N LEU A 180 -6.41 -5.31 -2.22
CA LEU A 180 -6.14 -4.68 -0.92
C LEU A 180 -7.44 -4.20 -0.26
N LEU A 181 -8.35 -3.61 -1.04
CA LEU A 181 -9.63 -3.13 -0.54
C LEU A 181 -10.51 -4.27 -0.03
N LEU A 182 -10.68 -5.33 -0.82
CA LEU A 182 -11.60 -6.43 -0.50
C LEU A 182 -11.02 -7.40 0.54
N ALA A 183 -9.72 -7.67 0.49
CA ALA A 183 -9.08 -8.63 1.38
C ALA A 183 -8.61 -8.01 2.71
N GLY A 184 -8.09 -6.78 2.67
CA GLY A 184 -7.51 -6.12 3.84
C GLY A 184 -8.39 -5.04 4.45
N ALA A 185 -8.84 -4.07 3.65
CA ALA A 185 -9.53 -2.89 4.18
C ALA A 185 -10.91 -3.19 4.80
N THR A 186 -11.51 -4.33 4.46
CA THR A 186 -12.79 -4.82 5.00
C THR A 186 -12.78 -5.09 6.51
N TRP A 187 -11.60 -5.30 7.12
CA TRP A 187 -11.49 -5.46 8.58
C TRP A 187 -11.63 -4.13 9.34
N LEU A 188 -11.18 -3.02 8.74
CA LEU A 188 -11.08 -1.72 9.41
C LEU A 188 -12.42 -1.20 9.95
N PRO A 189 -13.55 -1.25 9.21
CA PRO A 189 -14.83 -0.75 9.72
C PRO A 189 -15.32 -1.52 10.94
N SER A 190 -15.20 -2.86 10.95
CA SER A 190 -15.59 -3.67 12.10
C SER A 190 -14.72 -3.39 13.33
N ALA A 191 -13.44 -3.11 13.11
CA ALA A 191 -12.51 -2.79 14.18
C ALA A 191 -12.81 -1.42 14.77
N LEU A 192 -13.11 -0.40 13.95
CA LEU A 192 -13.19 1.00 14.40
C LEU A 192 -14.60 1.50 14.76
N LEU A 193 -15.65 0.92 14.17
CA LEU A 193 -17.01 1.45 14.26
C LEU A 193 -17.94 0.63 15.16
N LYS A 194 -17.44 -0.42 15.84
CA LYS A 194 -18.23 -1.34 16.70
C LYS A 194 -19.08 -0.62 17.77
N ASN A 195 -18.60 0.53 18.26
CA ASN A 195 -19.25 1.25 19.36
C ASN A 195 -19.98 2.53 18.92
N LEU A 196 -19.75 3.02 17.69
CA LEU A 196 -20.22 4.35 17.28
C LEU A 196 -21.59 4.33 16.60
N LEU A 197 -21.94 3.22 15.94
CA LEU A 197 -23.15 3.07 15.14
C LEU A 197 -23.75 1.70 15.46
N GLY A 198 -25.02 1.64 15.89
CA GLY A 198 -25.76 0.41 16.18
C GLY A 198 -25.96 -0.56 15.00
N PHE A 199 -25.19 -0.42 13.92
CA PHE A 199 -25.15 -1.26 12.73
C PHE A 199 -24.04 -2.32 12.78
N ASN A 200 -23.81 -2.93 13.95
CA ASN A 200 -22.76 -3.94 14.12
C ASN A 200 -22.88 -5.11 13.14
N GLU A 201 -24.11 -5.50 12.81
CA GLU A 201 -24.37 -6.54 11.81
C GLU A 201 -23.85 -6.18 10.41
N VAL A 202 -23.97 -4.91 9.98
CA VAL A 202 -23.50 -4.46 8.66
C VAL A 202 -21.97 -4.47 8.59
N TRP A 203 -21.31 -4.03 9.66
CA TRP A 203 -19.85 -4.04 9.74
C TRP A 203 -19.29 -5.46 9.75
N LEU A 204 -19.97 -6.39 10.40
CA LEU A 204 -19.63 -7.81 10.38
C LEU A 204 -19.85 -8.43 8.99
N LEU A 205 -20.95 -8.10 8.30
CA LEU A 205 -21.17 -8.54 6.92
C LEU A 205 -20.06 -8.07 5.98
N LEU A 206 -19.58 -6.83 6.15
CA LEU A 206 -18.51 -6.26 5.34
C LEU A 206 -17.15 -6.92 5.63
N ARG A 207 -16.89 -7.27 6.89
CA ARG A 207 -15.69 -8.01 7.31
C ARG A 207 -15.66 -9.45 6.75
N ASN A 208 -16.80 -10.13 6.79
CA ASN A 208 -16.99 -11.49 6.27
C ASN A 208 -16.77 -11.58 4.74
N LEU A 209 -16.74 -10.44 4.04
CA LEU A 209 -16.41 -10.38 2.61
C LEU A 209 -14.92 -10.67 2.34
N SER A 210 -14.07 -10.58 3.36
CA SER A 210 -12.65 -10.91 3.26
C SER A 210 -12.41 -12.42 3.32
N PRO A 211 -11.54 -12.97 2.45
CA PRO A 211 -11.19 -14.38 2.52
C PRO A 211 -10.42 -14.74 3.79
N TYR A 212 -9.66 -13.79 4.36
CA TYR A 212 -8.90 -13.98 5.60
C TYR A 212 -9.80 -14.20 6.81
N ASP A 213 -10.93 -13.48 6.90
CA ASP A 213 -11.86 -13.65 8.02
C ASP A 213 -12.61 -14.98 7.93
N ALA A 214 -13.04 -15.36 6.72
CA ALA A 214 -13.63 -16.68 6.48
C ALA A 214 -12.64 -17.82 6.76
N LEU A 215 -11.35 -17.63 6.44
CA LEU A 215 -10.28 -18.57 6.79
C LEU A 215 -10.10 -18.65 8.31
N TRP A 216 -10.08 -17.52 9.01
CA TRP A 216 -9.96 -17.47 10.46
C TRP A 216 -11.11 -18.21 11.17
N TYR A 217 -12.35 -17.99 10.71
CA TYR A 217 -13.54 -18.72 11.20
C TYR A 217 -13.44 -20.24 10.99
N LEU A 218 -12.95 -20.69 9.84
CA LEU A 218 -12.82 -22.13 9.55
C LEU A 218 -11.75 -22.82 10.41
N LEU A 219 -10.66 -22.12 10.72
CA LEU A 219 -9.54 -22.69 11.48
C LEU A 219 -9.73 -22.59 13.00
N TYR A 220 -10.33 -21.50 13.49
CA TYR A 220 -10.55 -21.25 14.91
C TYR A 220 -11.99 -20.79 15.20
N PRO A 221 -12.99 -21.69 15.07
CA PRO A 221 -14.39 -21.32 15.25
C PRO A 221 -14.71 -20.79 16.66
N ASP A 222 -14.05 -21.32 17.70
CA ASP A 222 -14.32 -20.93 19.08
C ASP A 222 -13.71 -19.57 19.42
N ASN A 223 -12.44 -19.33 19.05
CA ASN A 223 -11.78 -18.03 19.23
C ASN A 223 -12.53 -16.93 18.45
N TYR A 224 -13.02 -17.26 17.26
CA TYR A 224 -13.82 -16.35 16.45
C TYR A 224 -15.09 -15.90 17.19
N ARG A 225 -15.85 -16.85 17.77
CA ARG A 225 -17.07 -16.56 18.54
C ARG A 225 -16.80 -15.72 19.77
N MET A 226 -15.74 -16.04 20.52
CA MET A 226 -15.36 -15.28 21.71
C MET A 226 -14.94 -13.85 21.37
N SER A 227 -14.20 -13.64 20.28
CA SER A 227 -13.68 -12.33 19.91
C SER A 227 -14.73 -11.30 19.49
N LEU A 228 -15.86 -11.75 18.93
CA LEU A 228 -16.87 -10.85 18.39
C LEU A 228 -17.96 -10.49 19.40
N ASP A 229 -18.13 -11.28 20.46
CA ASP A 229 -19.12 -11.05 21.54
C ASP A 229 -20.53 -10.76 20.99
N VAL A 230 -20.88 -11.41 19.87
CA VAL A 230 -22.17 -11.26 19.19
C VAL A 230 -22.79 -12.65 19.06
N GLN A 231 -23.98 -12.83 19.65
CA GLN A 231 -24.82 -13.99 19.34
C GLN A 231 -25.25 -13.89 17.87
N PHE A 232 -24.72 -14.76 17.01
CA PHE A 232 -25.02 -14.72 15.59
C PHE A 232 -26.51 -15.05 15.35
N SER A 233 -27.26 -14.03 14.90
CA SER A 233 -28.51 -14.17 14.14
C SER A 233 -28.26 -14.56 12.67
N MET A 234 -27.00 -14.47 12.22
CA MET A 234 -26.60 -14.53 10.81
C MET A 234 -26.18 -15.94 10.32
N PRO A 235 -26.28 -16.22 9.00
CA PRO A 235 -25.68 -17.39 8.39
C PRO A 235 -24.15 -17.42 8.60
N SER A 236 -23.56 -18.62 8.65
CA SER A 236 -22.13 -18.81 8.95
C SER A 236 -21.22 -17.91 8.09
N PRO A 237 -20.15 -17.29 8.65
CA PRO A 237 -19.26 -16.38 7.93
C PRO A 237 -18.73 -16.93 6.59
N TYR A 238 -18.44 -18.23 6.56
CA TYR A 238 -18.06 -18.94 5.34
C TYR A 238 -19.09 -18.82 4.21
N LEU A 239 -20.39 -18.98 4.50
CA LEU A 239 -21.45 -18.85 3.51
C LEU A 239 -21.62 -17.40 3.05
N VAL A 240 -21.50 -16.44 3.97
CA VAL A 240 -21.53 -15.00 3.63
C VAL A 240 -20.40 -14.67 2.66
N TYR A 241 -19.19 -15.18 2.91
CA TYR A 241 -18.07 -15.04 1.99
C TYR A 241 -18.35 -15.65 0.61
N LEU A 242 -18.87 -16.89 0.55
CA LEU A 242 -19.21 -17.53 -0.72
C LEU A 242 -20.27 -16.76 -1.51
N CYS A 243 -21.34 -16.30 -0.86
CA CYS A 243 -22.39 -15.51 -1.52
C CYS A 243 -21.88 -14.13 -1.96
N GLY A 244 -21.13 -13.45 -1.10
CA GLY A 244 -20.56 -12.13 -1.40
C GLY A 244 -19.55 -12.19 -2.55
N SER A 245 -18.66 -13.18 -2.51
CA SER A 245 -17.68 -13.43 -3.57
C SER A 245 -18.37 -13.82 -4.90
N ALA A 246 -19.44 -14.62 -4.86
CA ALA A 246 -20.24 -14.93 -6.05
C ALA A 246 -20.88 -13.67 -6.66
N LEU A 247 -21.45 -12.76 -5.84
CA LEU A 247 -21.99 -11.48 -6.31
C LEU A 247 -20.92 -10.57 -6.93
N ILE A 248 -19.77 -10.43 -6.27
CA ILE A 248 -18.64 -9.64 -6.80
C ILE A 248 -18.15 -10.23 -8.13
N SER A 249 -18.05 -11.55 -8.22
CA SER A 249 -17.62 -12.26 -9.43
C SER A 249 -18.60 -12.04 -10.59
N ALA A 250 -19.91 -12.04 -10.32
CA ALA A 250 -20.95 -11.77 -11.31
C ALA A 250 -20.89 -10.32 -11.82
N LEU A 251 -20.67 -9.34 -10.92
CA LEU A 251 -20.47 -7.94 -11.31
C LEU A 251 -19.20 -7.74 -12.15
N ALA A 252 -18.09 -8.40 -11.78
CA ALA A 252 -16.85 -8.36 -12.54
C ALA A 252 -17.01 -8.98 -13.94
N LEU A 253 -17.70 -10.13 -14.04
CA LEU A 253 -18.01 -10.77 -15.32
C LEU A 253 -18.93 -9.88 -16.17
N HIS A 254 -19.95 -9.27 -15.57
CA HIS A 254 -20.87 -8.37 -16.26
C HIS A 254 -20.17 -7.12 -16.83
N THR A 255 -19.28 -6.50 -16.04
CA THR A 255 -18.49 -5.36 -16.50
C THR A 255 -17.52 -5.75 -17.63
N PHE A 256 -16.85 -6.89 -17.51
CA PHE A 256 -16.00 -7.46 -18.56
C PHE A 256 -16.78 -7.69 -19.86
N TYR A 257 -17.92 -8.36 -19.78
CA TYR A 257 -18.81 -8.65 -20.91
C TYR A 257 -19.29 -7.37 -21.61
N ARG A 258 -19.81 -6.40 -20.83
CA ARG A 258 -20.29 -5.12 -21.37
C ARG A 258 -19.21 -4.33 -22.09
N LYS A 259 -17.96 -4.39 -21.62
CA LYS A 259 -16.87 -3.58 -22.17
C LYS A 259 -16.32 -4.15 -23.47
N ILE A 260 -16.24 -5.48 -23.61
CA ILE A 260 -15.84 -6.12 -24.86
C ILE A 260 -16.86 -5.87 -25.97
N LEU A 261 -18.15 -5.82 -25.62
CA LEU A 261 -19.22 -5.52 -26.59
C LEU A 261 -19.36 -4.04 -26.94
N ARG A 262 -18.82 -3.13 -26.12
CA ARG A 262 -18.88 -1.68 -26.34
C ARG A 262 -17.48 -1.07 -26.23
N PRO A 263 -16.69 -1.07 -27.31
CA PRO A 263 -15.38 -0.42 -27.31
C PRO A 263 -15.54 1.06 -26.95
N SER A 264 -14.69 1.57 -26.05
CA SER A 264 -14.78 2.98 -25.66
C SER A 264 -14.30 3.88 -26.78
N SER A 265 -15.12 4.85 -27.16
CA SER A 265 -14.68 6.04 -27.92
C SER A 265 -13.50 6.69 -27.18
N GLN A 266 -12.40 6.95 -27.91
CA GLN A 266 -11.27 7.69 -27.34
C GLN A 266 -11.77 9.10 -26.97
N ALA A 267 -11.60 9.49 -25.71
CA ALA A 267 -11.91 10.86 -25.29
C ALA A 267 -11.03 11.82 -26.11
N LYS A 268 -11.68 12.73 -26.86
CA LYS A 268 -11.00 13.84 -27.55
C LYS A 268 -10.16 14.60 -26.52
N ALA A 269 -8.90 14.89 -26.85
CA ALA A 269 -8.08 15.79 -26.07
C ALA A 269 -8.81 17.13 -25.95
N GLN A 270 -9.02 17.62 -24.72
CA GLN A 270 -9.52 18.97 -24.51
C GLN A 270 -8.44 19.94 -24.99
N GLU A 271 -8.68 20.59 -26.12
CA GLU A 271 -7.88 21.74 -26.55
C GLU A 271 -7.99 22.82 -25.47
N GLY A 272 -6.84 23.30 -24.98
CA GLY A 272 -6.81 24.39 -24.02
C GLY A 272 -7.37 25.65 -24.65
N GLU A 273 -8.55 26.08 -24.23
CA GLU A 273 -9.13 27.36 -24.65
C GLU A 273 -8.22 28.51 -24.19
N PHE A 274 -7.73 29.32 -25.14
CA PHE A 274 -7.07 30.58 -24.86
C PHE A 274 -8.12 31.67 -24.65
N TYR A 275 -8.25 32.18 -23.43
CA TYR A 275 -9.26 33.19 -23.05
C TYR A 275 -8.72 34.63 -23.19
N THR A 276 -9.49 35.53 -23.82
CA THR A 276 -9.11 36.94 -24.08
C THR A 276 -9.87 37.99 -23.24
N GLY A 277 -10.77 37.59 -22.32
CA GLY A 277 -11.68 38.54 -21.62
C GLY A 277 -11.22 39.08 -20.26
N GLY A 278 -11.26 40.42 -20.07
CA GLY A 278 -10.81 41.11 -18.84
C GLY A 278 -11.72 40.99 -17.60
N SER A 279 -13.04 40.88 -17.77
CA SER A 279 -13.98 40.72 -16.64
C SER A 279 -13.83 39.37 -15.91
N GLN A 280 -13.48 38.32 -16.67
CA GLN A 280 -13.18 36.99 -16.11
C GLN A 280 -11.86 36.97 -15.31
N ALA A 281 -10.88 37.83 -15.65
CA ALA A 281 -9.63 37.97 -14.90
C ALA A 281 -9.86 38.56 -13.49
N ILE A 282 -10.80 39.50 -13.35
CA ILE A 282 -11.16 40.11 -12.06
C ILE A 282 -11.90 39.12 -11.17
N LYS A 283 -12.89 38.39 -11.73
CA LYS A 283 -13.62 37.34 -11.02
C LYS A 283 -12.69 36.24 -10.47
N ARG A 284 -11.58 35.99 -11.17
CA ARG A 284 -10.56 35.01 -10.78
C ARG A 284 -9.64 35.49 -9.66
N LYS A 285 -9.25 36.78 -9.65
CA LYS A 285 -8.48 37.38 -8.53
C LYS A 285 -9.26 37.37 -7.21
N LEU A 286 -10.58 37.50 -7.29
CA LEU A 286 -11.47 37.49 -6.13
C LEU A 286 -11.94 36.08 -5.72
N SER A 287 -11.81 35.06 -6.59
CA SER A 287 -12.24 33.70 -6.25
C SER A 287 -11.20 32.97 -5.39
N TRP A 288 -11.58 32.54 -4.18
CA TRP A 288 -10.77 31.64 -3.36
C TRP A 288 -10.67 30.25 -4.04
N PRO A 289 -9.47 29.64 -4.20
CA PRO A 289 -8.15 29.99 -3.66
C PRO A 289 -7.18 30.61 -4.70
N PHE A 290 -7.66 31.18 -5.81
CA PHE A 290 -6.81 31.71 -6.88
C PHE A 290 -6.03 32.98 -6.49
N TYR A 291 -6.45 33.67 -5.42
CA TYR A 291 -5.70 34.81 -4.87
C TYR A 291 -4.30 34.40 -4.34
N LEU A 292 -4.16 33.18 -3.78
CA LEU A 292 -2.87 32.67 -3.29
C LEU A 292 -2.04 32.00 -4.39
N LEU A 293 -2.68 31.27 -5.30
CA LEU A 293 -2.01 30.45 -6.32
C LEU A 293 -2.60 30.74 -7.71
N ASP A 294 -2.06 31.74 -8.41
CA ASP A 294 -2.48 32.06 -9.78
C ASP A 294 -1.55 31.38 -10.81
N PRO A 295 -1.99 30.28 -11.48
CA PRO A 295 -1.16 29.53 -12.41
C PRO A 295 -0.86 30.28 -13.72
N LEU A 296 -1.62 31.33 -14.05
CA LEU A 296 -1.42 32.14 -15.26
C LEU A 296 -0.63 33.43 -15.02
N LYS A 297 -0.31 33.77 -13.76
CA LYS A 297 0.50 34.94 -13.45
C LYS A 297 1.92 34.77 -13.99
N ARG A 298 2.45 35.80 -14.67
CA ARG A 298 3.83 35.81 -15.18
C ARG A 298 4.80 35.52 -14.02
N LYS A 299 5.51 34.39 -14.13
CA LYS A 299 6.39 33.89 -13.08
C LYS A 299 7.67 34.73 -13.08
N LYS A 300 8.17 35.10 -11.89
CA LYS A 300 9.44 35.85 -11.74
C LYS A 300 10.62 35.07 -12.36
N PRO A 301 11.69 35.74 -12.81
CA PRO A 301 12.91 35.04 -13.24
C PRO A 301 13.46 34.15 -12.12
N ILE A 302 14.15 33.08 -12.50
CA ILE A 302 14.77 32.13 -11.56
C ILE A 302 15.93 32.85 -10.84
N GLY A 303 15.96 32.81 -9.51
CA GLY A 303 17.01 33.44 -8.72
C GLY A 303 18.34 32.69 -8.84
N ARG A 304 19.47 33.40 -8.68
CA ARG A 304 20.83 32.85 -8.88
C ARG A 304 21.19 31.67 -7.97
N PHE A 305 20.62 31.61 -6.76
CA PHE A 305 20.89 30.55 -5.78
C PHE A 305 19.84 29.43 -5.79
N SER A 306 18.77 29.55 -6.58
CA SER A 306 17.73 28.54 -6.65
C SER A 306 18.07 27.53 -7.74
N ASN A 307 17.97 26.25 -7.41
CA ASN A 307 18.13 25.20 -8.41
C ASN A 307 17.07 25.35 -9.51
N PRO A 308 17.47 25.51 -10.78
CA PRO A 308 16.52 25.77 -11.87
C PRO A 308 15.54 24.61 -12.07
N VAL A 309 15.98 23.37 -11.84
CA VAL A 309 15.14 22.17 -11.97
C VAL A 309 14.09 22.10 -10.86
N PHE A 310 14.45 22.48 -9.63
CA PHE A 310 13.49 22.59 -8.53
C PHE A 310 12.40 23.62 -8.86
N VAL A 311 12.82 24.79 -9.34
CA VAL A 311 11.89 25.88 -9.68
C VAL A 311 11.01 25.50 -10.87
N SER A 312 11.53 24.80 -11.88
CA SER A 312 10.70 24.31 -12.99
C SER A 312 9.68 23.28 -12.51
N GLU A 313 10.08 22.34 -11.66
CA GLU A 313 9.20 21.27 -11.16
C GLU A 313 8.09 21.81 -10.24
N MET A 314 8.42 22.77 -9.36
CA MET A 314 7.41 23.47 -8.55
C MET A 314 6.37 24.16 -9.43
N ARG A 315 6.83 24.76 -10.53
CA ARG A 315 5.99 25.50 -11.48
C ARG A 315 5.14 24.61 -12.37
N SER A 316 5.57 23.38 -12.66
CA SER A 316 4.92 22.45 -13.60
C SER A 316 4.08 21.37 -12.90
N LYS A 317 4.50 20.82 -11.76
CA LYS A 317 3.80 19.72 -11.09
C LYS A 317 2.88 20.19 -9.95
N LEU A 318 3.29 21.13 -9.11
CA LEU A 318 2.54 21.47 -7.87
C LEU A 318 1.46 22.51 -8.14
N PHE A 319 1.77 23.47 -9.02
CA PHE A 319 0.87 24.56 -9.40
C PHE A 319 0.16 24.36 -10.74
N ALA A 320 0.33 23.22 -11.42
CA ALA A 320 -0.50 22.91 -12.60
C ALA A 320 -1.96 22.65 -12.22
N ASN A 321 -2.21 21.96 -11.10
CA ASN A 321 -3.56 21.65 -10.60
C ASN A 321 -3.69 21.91 -9.08
N PRO A 322 -3.63 23.18 -8.62
CA PRO A 322 -3.67 23.51 -7.20
C PRO A 322 -4.96 23.04 -6.49
N ARG A 323 -6.07 22.94 -7.24
CA ARG A 323 -7.34 22.38 -6.74
C ARG A 323 -7.22 20.90 -6.33
N PHE A 324 -6.47 20.11 -7.08
CA PHE A 324 -6.27 18.70 -6.77
C PHE A 324 -5.42 18.56 -5.50
N VAL A 325 -4.30 19.28 -5.44
CA VAL A 325 -3.40 19.28 -4.28
C VAL A 325 -4.14 19.68 -3.00
N ILE A 326 -4.89 20.78 -3.01
CA ILE A 326 -5.66 21.23 -1.84
C ILE A 326 -6.70 20.18 -1.43
N ARG A 327 -7.44 19.58 -2.39
CA ARG A 327 -8.42 18.53 -2.08
C ARG A 327 -7.77 17.27 -1.50
N THR A 328 -6.61 16.86 -2.00
CA THR A 328 -5.89 15.70 -1.49
C THR A 328 -5.38 15.96 -0.07
N VAL A 329 -4.82 17.14 0.18
CA VAL A 329 -4.32 17.54 1.50
C VAL A 329 -5.46 17.65 2.51
N SER A 330 -6.54 18.35 2.17
CA SER A 330 -7.73 18.44 3.02
C SER A 330 -8.36 17.07 3.25
N GLY A 331 -8.44 16.21 2.22
CA GLY A 331 -8.98 14.86 2.35
C GLY A 331 -8.17 13.99 3.31
N ILE A 332 -6.84 14.04 3.26
CA ILE A 332 -5.97 13.30 4.16
C ILE A 332 -6.03 13.86 5.59
N PHE A 333 -6.07 15.18 5.75
CA PHE A 333 -6.24 15.81 7.05
C PHE A 333 -7.58 15.43 7.70
N ILE A 334 -8.68 15.52 6.94
CA ILE A 334 -10.02 15.12 7.42
C ILE A 334 -10.03 13.63 7.76
N LEU A 335 -9.50 12.77 6.90
CA LEU A 335 -9.45 11.33 7.15
C LEU A 335 -8.61 11.01 8.40
N SER A 336 -7.46 11.66 8.58
CA SER A 336 -6.62 11.51 9.77
C SER A 336 -7.33 11.96 11.05
N LEU A 337 -8.06 13.08 11.00
CA LEU A 337 -8.83 13.56 12.14
C LEU A 337 -10.00 12.63 12.46
N ILE A 338 -10.75 12.16 11.46
CA ILE A 338 -11.83 11.20 11.64
C ILE A 338 -11.29 9.91 12.24
N LEU A 339 -10.16 9.40 11.73
CA LEU A 339 -9.55 8.19 12.27
C LEU A 339 -9.16 8.38 13.74
N LEU A 340 -8.54 9.52 14.08
CA LEU A 340 -8.15 9.83 15.45
C LEU A 340 -9.36 9.94 16.38
N THR A 341 -10.42 10.62 15.96
CA THR A 341 -11.65 10.72 16.77
C THR A 341 -12.29 9.36 16.96
N LEU A 342 -12.38 8.53 15.92
CA LEU A 342 -12.91 7.16 16.02
C LEU A 342 -12.12 6.30 17.01
N ILE A 343 -10.78 6.35 16.94
CA ILE A 343 -9.91 5.63 17.87
C ILE A 343 -10.13 6.16 19.30
N SER A 344 -10.18 7.48 19.49
CA SER A 344 -10.43 8.08 20.81
C SER A 344 -11.78 7.69 21.39
N PHE A 345 -12.83 7.58 20.57
CA PHE A 345 -14.15 7.13 21.03
C PHE A 345 -14.19 5.64 21.36
N GLN A 346 -13.48 4.81 20.61
CA GLN A 346 -13.48 3.37 20.84
C GLN A 346 -12.65 2.96 22.07
N PHE A 347 -11.53 3.63 22.29
CA PHE A 347 -10.56 3.25 23.31
C PHE A 347 -10.63 4.11 24.59
N GLY A 348 -11.58 5.06 24.65
CA GLY A 348 -11.74 6.02 25.74
C GLY A 348 -12.09 5.41 27.10
N ASP A 349 -12.65 4.20 27.16
CA ASP A 349 -13.11 3.60 28.42
C ASP A 349 -12.08 2.69 29.12
N LEU A 350 -11.04 2.20 28.41
CA LEU A 350 -10.19 1.10 28.92
C LEU A 350 -8.68 1.18 28.59
N LEU A 351 -8.19 2.12 27.76
CA LEU A 351 -6.80 2.10 27.30
C LEU A 351 -6.03 3.42 27.52
N ARG A 352 -4.78 3.26 27.98
CA ARG A 352 -3.76 4.30 28.21
C ARG A 352 -3.59 5.19 26.96
N ALA A 353 -3.43 6.50 27.14
CA ALA A 353 -3.18 7.48 26.06
C ALA A 353 -2.08 7.05 25.06
N ASP A 354 -1.16 6.20 25.50
CA ASP A 354 -0.09 5.57 24.72
C ASP A 354 -0.60 4.78 23.49
N THR A 355 -1.69 4.02 23.60
CA THR A 355 -2.17 3.17 22.49
C THR A 355 -2.79 3.99 21.37
N VAL A 356 -3.57 5.03 21.71
CA VAL A 356 -4.13 5.96 20.72
C VAL A 356 -3.00 6.65 19.95
N ARG A 357 -1.93 7.04 20.65
CA ARG A 357 -0.73 7.62 20.03
C ARG A 357 -0.05 6.62 19.08
N MET A 358 0.15 5.37 19.50
CA MET A 358 0.75 4.35 18.62
C MET A 358 -0.06 4.16 17.33
N VAL A 359 -1.38 4.05 17.41
CA VAL A 359 -2.23 3.84 16.21
C VAL A 359 -2.16 5.04 15.26
N ALA A 360 -2.25 6.27 15.79
CA ALA A 360 -2.13 7.48 14.98
C ALA A 360 -0.78 7.55 14.23
N ILE A 361 0.30 7.17 14.91
CA ILE A 361 1.66 7.15 14.37
C ILE A 361 1.82 6.09 13.27
N VAL A 362 1.39 4.85 13.55
CA VAL A 362 1.42 3.74 12.59
C VAL A 362 0.65 4.12 11.33
N PHE A 363 -0.54 4.72 11.51
CA PHE A 363 -1.35 5.20 10.41
C PHE A 363 -0.61 6.24 9.57
N GLN A 364 0.04 7.21 10.20
CA GLN A 364 0.72 8.27 9.46
C GLN A 364 1.93 7.78 8.69
N ILE A 365 2.77 6.94 9.30
CA ILE A 365 3.89 6.27 8.62
C ILE A 365 3.35 5.42 7.47
N GLY A 366 2.21 4.74 7.66
CA GLY A 366 1.52 3.98 6.62
C GLY A 366 1.07 4.84 5.43
N VAL A 367 0.44 5.98 5.68
CA VAL A 367 0.03 6.93 4.62
C VAL A 367 1.25 7.43 3.83
N VAL A 368 2.33 7.80 4.53
CA VAL A 368 3.58 8.22 3.89
C VAL A 368 4.17 7.09 3.06
N ALA A 369 4.23 5.86 3.59
CA ALA A 369 4.73 4.68 2.89
C ALA A 369 3.92 4.36 1.63
N MET A 370 2.61 4.66 1.62
CA MET A 370 1.77 4.47 0.43
C MET A 370 1.93 5.60 -0.60
N LEU A 371 2.18 6.83 -0.19
CA LEU A 371 2.23 7.99 -1.10
C LEU A 371 3.62 8.26 -1.65
N ALA A 372 4.67 8.15 -0.82
CA ALA A 372 6.04 8.50 -1.21
C ALA A 372 6.53 7.75 -2.46
N PRO A 373 6.31 6.43 -2.62
CA PRO A 373 6.64 5.70 -3.85
C PRO A 373 5.92 6.23 -5.10
N GLY A 374 4.65 6.59 -4.97
CA GLY A 374 3.84 7.10 -6.08
C GLY A 374 4.35 8.43 -6.63
N VAL A 375 4.86 9.32 -5.78
CA VAL A 375 5.35 10.64 -6.20
C VAL A 375 6.83 10.61 -6.63
N SER A 376 7.63 9.67 -6.10
CA SER A 376 9.08 9.60 -6.37
C SER A 376 9.47 8.70 -7.55
N SER A 377 8.69 7.65 -7.82
CA SER A 377 9.00 6.69 -8.89
C SER A 377 9.02 7.27 -10.31
N GLY A 378 8.32 8.38 -10.55
CA GLY A 378 8.30 9.08 -11.84
C GLY A 378 9.47 10.06 -12.08
N LEU A 379 10.34 10.31 -11.09
CA LEU A 379 11.26 11.45 -11.14
C LEU A 379 12.21 11.45 -12.35
N ILE A 380 12.76 10.29 -12.70
CA ILE A 380 13.67 10.11 -13.84
C ILE A 380 12.97 9.40 -15.00
N THR A 381 12.13 8.40 -14.71
CA THR A 381 11.40 7.63 -15.73
C THR A 381 10.42 8.47 -16.55
N ASP A 382 9.79 9.50 -15.99
CA ASP A 382 8.94 10.42 -16.75
C ASP A 382 9.79 11.16 -17.81
N GLU A 383 11.02 11.55 -17.47
CA GLU A 383 11.93 12.25 -18.40
C GLU A 383 12.46 11.33 -19.50
N ILE A 384 12.72 10.06 -19.15
CA ILE A 384 13.12 9.04 -20.13
C ILE A 384 11.97 8.77 -21.10
N THR A 385 10.76 8.56 -20.59
CA THR A 385 9.59 8.18 -21.40
C THR A 385 9.02 9.34 -22.22
N SER A 386 9.14 10.58 -21.75
CA SER A 386 8.75 11.78 -22.50
C SER A 386 9.83 12.27 -23.47
N GLY A 387 11.04 11.69 -23.44
CA GLY A 387 12.15 12.09 -24.30
C GLY A 387 12.76 13.45 -23.94
N THR A 388 12.39 14.05 -22.81
CA THR A 388 12.95 15.33 -22.34
C THR A 388 14.34 15.18 -21.74
N LEU A 389 14.75 13.95 -21.38
CA LEU A 389 16.08 13.68 -20.84
C LEU A 389 17.20 14.09 -21.80
N THR A 390 17.03 13.88 -23.11
CA THR A 390 18.02 14.31 -24.12
C THR A 390 18.15 15.82 -24.18
N ALA A 391 17.03 16.56 -24.09
CA ALA A 391 17.06 18.02 -24.02
C ALA A 391 17.76 18.51 -22.73
N LEU A 392 17.55 17.83 -21.60
CA LEU A 392 18.25 18.14 -20.35
C LEU A 392 19.77 17.92 -20.45
N ARG A 393 20.23 16.89 -21.18
CA ARG A 393 21.66 16.64 -21.42
C ARG A 393 22.34 17.77 -22.20
N MET A 394 21.61 18.49 -23.04
CA MET A 394 22.14 19.63 -23.80
C MET A 394 22.30 20.91 -22.94
N THR A 395 21.76 20.90 -21.71
CA THR A 395 21.88 22.05 -20.80
C THR A 395 23.11 21.96 -19.91
N GLN A 396 23.55 23.09 -19.34
CA GLN A 396 24.66 23.13 -18.38
C GLN A 396 24.33 22.57 -16.99
N VAL A 397 23.19 21.90 -16.81
CA VAL A 397 22.75 21.39 -15.52
C VAL A 397 23.48 20.09 -15.18
N LYS A 398 24.20 20.09 -14.05
CA LYS A 398 24.89 18.89 -13.56
C LYS A 398 23.88 17.78 -13.16
N PRO A 399 24.20 16.49 -13.34
CA PRO A 399 23.29 15.39 -12.96
C PRO A 399 22.88 15.40 -11.48
N SER A 400 23.81 15.76 -10.60
CA SER A 400 23.51 15.92 -9.17
C SER A 400 22.52 17.05 -8.91
N ALA A 401 22.68 18.20 -9.57
CA ALA A 401 21.74 19.32 -9.47
C ALA A 401 20.35 18.93 -9.99
N MET A 402 20.26 18.14 -11.06
CA MET A 402 18.99 17.62 -11.57
C MET A 402 18.29 16.71 -10.54
N ILE A 403 19.03 15.76 -9.94
CA ILE A 403 18.49 14.88 -8.90
C ILE A 403 18.06 15.68 -7.67
N PHE A 404 18.92 16.52 -7.11
CA PHE A 404 18.59 17.30 -5.91
C PHE A 404 17.42 18.24 -6.16
N GLY A 405 17.31 18.82 -7.36
CA GLY A 405 16.20 19.69 -7.71
C GLY A 405 14.86 18.95 -7.76
N LYS A 406 14.84 17.75 -8.35
CA LYS A 406 13.67 16.88 -8.40
C LYS A 406 13.31 16.31 -7.01
N LEU A 407 14.30 15.83 -6.26
CA LEU A 407 14.10 15.32 -4.91
C LEU A 407 13.57 16.41 -3.97
N GLN A 408 14.10 17.62 -4.03
CA GLN A 408 13.64 18.75 -3.21
C GLN A 408 12.20 19.14 -3.53
N ALA A 409 11.81 19.11 -4.82
CA ALA A 409 10.44 19.35 -5.24
C ALA A 409 9.51 18.29 -4.64
N THR A 410 9.88 17.00 -4.74
CA THR A 410 9.12 15.87 -4.19
C THR A 410 9.04 15.91 -2.66
N PHE A 411 10.14 16.25 -1.98
CA PHE A 411 10.17 16.42 -0.53
C PHE A 411 9.22 17.52 -0.06
N PHE A 412 9.08 18.61 -0.81
CA PHE A 412 8.11 19.65 -0.49
C PHE A 412 6.66 19.14 -0.53
N TYR A 413 6.32 18.22 -1.44
CA TYR A 413 5.02 17.54 -1.39
C TYR A 413 4.87 16.69 -0.13
N ALA A 414 5.92 15.96 0.25
CA ALA A 414 5.91 15.15 1.46
C ALA A 414 5.79 15.99 2.73
N MET A 415 6.40 17.19 2.75
CA MET A 415 6.34 18.12 3.88
C MET A 415 4.90 18.51 4.23
N ILE A 416 4.00 18.60 3.25
CA ILE A 416 2.59 18.90 3.52
C ILE A 416 1.96 17.82 4.41
N PHE A 417 2.34 16.56 4.24
CA PHE A 417 1.88 15.46 5.11
C PHE A 417 2.52 15.52 6.49
N ILE A 418 3.80 15.89 6.59
CA ILE A 418 4.50 16.08 7.87
C ILE A 418 3.82 17.19 8.68
N VAL A 419 3.48 18.32 8.05
CA VAL A 419 2.82 19.45 8.71
C VAL A 419 1.41 19.05 9.19
N SER A 420 0.65 18.33 8.36
CA SER A 420 -0.64 17.77 8.76
C SER A 420 -0.51 16.84 9.97
N SER A 421 0.57 16.06 10.03
CA SER A 421 0.87 15.10 11.09
C SER A 421 1.26 15.77 12.41
N LEU A 422 2.06 16.83 12.31
CA LEU A 422 2.51 17.61 13.46
C LEU A 422 1.32 18.20 14.23
N PHE A 423 0.28 18.66 13.53
CA PHE A 423 -0.92 19.18 14.18
C PHE A 423 -1.66 18.12 14.99
N VAL A 424 -1.78 16.90 14.45
CA VAL A 424 -2.42 15.76 15.11
C VAL A 424 -1.67 15.39 16.39
N LEU A 425 -0.34 15.35 16.34
CA LEU A 425 0.45 15.04 17.54
C LEU A 425 0.48 16.14 18.58
N LEU A 426 0.51 17.40 18.16
CA LEU A 426 0.48 18.52 19.10
C LEU A 426 -0.84 18.52 19.86
N ALA A 427 -1.95 18.24 19.17
CA ALA A 427 -3.25 18.04 19.81
C ALA A 427 -3.25 16.89 20.83
N MET A 428 -2.61 15.76 20.50
CA MET A 428 -2.52 14.61 21.42
C MET A 428 -1.62 14.89 22.62
N ALA A 429 -0.50 15.59 22.44
CA ALA A 429 0.35 15.99 23.55
C ALA A 429 -0.37 16.96 24.49
N TYR A 430 -1.18 17.88 23.94
CA TYR A 430 -1.97 18.83 24.72
C TYR A 430 -3.07 18.15 25.56
N LEU A 431 -3.62 17.04 25.10
CA LEU A 431 -4.65 16.27 25.80
C LEU A 431 -4.09 15.40 26.96
N GLU A 432 -2.77 15.23 27.03
CA GLU A 432 -2.13 14.54 28.14
C GLU A 432 -2.10 15.48 29.36
N PRO A 433 -2.45 15.02 30.58
CA PRO A 433 -2.38 15.88 31.76
C PRO A 433 -0.93 16.35 31.96
N GLN A 434 -0.69 17.66 31.82
CA GLN A 434 0.64 18.25 31.95
C GLN A 434 0.69 19.24 33.11
N ASP A 435 1.67 19.07 34.00
CA ASP A 435 1.98 20.07 35.05
C ASP A 435 2.82 21.26 34.52
N VAL A 436 3.16 21.23 33.23
CA VAL A 436 4.15 22.12 32.60
C VAL A 436 3.54 23.48 32.24
N PHE A 437 2.32 23.50 31.73
CA PHE A 437 1.64 24.73 31.30
C PHE A 437 0.51 25.09 32.27
N PRO A 438 0.28 26.39 32.52
CA PRO A 438 -0.82 26.84 33.36
C PRO A 438 -2.18 26.56 32.71
N GLU A 439 -3.18 26.25 33.54
CA GLU A 439 -4.56 26.01 33.09
C GLU A 439 -5.18 27.34 32.62
N GLY A 440 -5.54 27.42 31.33
CA GLY A 440 -6.17 28.62 30.77
C GLY A 440 -6.08 28.74 29.25
N SER A 441 -6.74 29.77 28.71
CA SER A 441 -6.70 30.08 27.28
C SER A 441 -5.35 30.70 26.89
N PHE A 442 -4.73 30.17 25.82
CA PHE A 442 -3.53 30.71 25.16
C PHE A 442 -3.62 32.21 24.82
N PHE A 443 -4.83 32.74 24.64
CA PHE A 443 -5.07 34.13 24.27
C PHE A 443 -5.14 35.08 25.48
N SER A 444 -5.09 34.56 26.70
CA SER A 444 -5.06 35.40 27.91
C SER A 444 -3.65 35.92 28.18
N SER A 445 -3.54 37.20 28.55
CA SER A 445 -2.25 37.80 28.98
C SER A 445 -1.72 37.18 30.27
N VAL A 446 -2.62 36.65 31.12
CA VAL A 446 -2.29 35.95 32.37
C VAL A 446 -1.48 34.68 32.09
N TRP A 447 -1.87 33.91 31.07
CA TRP A 447 -1.17 32.69 30.67
C TRP A 447 0.31 32.95 30.31
N TRP A 448 0.58 33.99 29.52
CA TRP A 448 1.95 34.34 29.13
C TRP A 448 2.81 34.80 30.30
N ASN A 449 2.25 35.56 31.24
CA ASN A 449 2.97 35.99 32.44
C ASN A 449 3.32 34.80 33.33
N GLU A 450 2.42 33.83 33.47
CA GLU A 450 2.66 32.65 34.29
C GLU A 450 3.62 31.63 33.63
N VAL A 451 3.62 31.54 32.30
CA VAL A 451 4.67 30.79 31.57
C VAL A 451 6.03 31.45 31.75
N LEU A 452 6.11 32.78 31.69
CA LEU A 452 7.36 33.52 31.87
C LEU A 452 7.92 33.40 33.30
N THR A 453 7.07 33.25 34.32
CA THR A 453 7.53 32.98 35.69
C THR A 453 8.02 31.55 35.84
N ARG A 454 7.27 30.55 35.34
CA ARG A 454 7.69 29.14 35.36
C ARG A 454 8.96 28.90 34.52
N ALA A 455 9.14 29.61 33.41
CA ALA A 455 10.32 29.47 32.54
C ALA A 455 11.63 29.95 33.18
N LYS A 456 11.58 30.72 34.28
CA LYS A 456 12.77 31.12 35.03
C LYS A 456 13.31 29.99 35.91
N ASP A 457 12.50 28.97 36.19
CA ASP A 457 12.94 27.80 36.94
C ASP A 457 13.78 26.90 36.03
N PRO A 458 15.03 26.54 36.41
CA PRO A 458 15.87 25.68 35.58
C PRO A 458 15.30 24.28 35.40
N GLU A 459 14.51 23.79 36.36
CA GLU A 459 13.80 22.51 36.26
C GLU A 459 12.65 22.52 35.25
N TRP A 460 12.07 23.68 34.96
CA TRP A 460 10.95 23.77 34.02
C TRP A 460 11.37 23.35 32.61
N VAL A 461 12.56 23.76 32.17
CA VAL A 461 13.12 23.35 30.87
C VAL A 461 13.31 21.83 30.80
N GLN A 462 13.75 21.20 31.90
CA GLN A 462 13.93 19.76 31.96
C GLN A 462 12.59 19.01 31.95
N ARG A 463 11.57 19.53 32.62
CA ARG A 463 10.19 18.97 32.58
C ARG A 463 9.57 19.12 31.19
N VAL A 464 9.68 20.30 30.57
CA VAL A 464 9.26 20.54 29.17
C VAL A 464 9.96 19.55 28.24
N TRP A 465 11.27 19.40 28.38
CA TRP A 465 12.01 18.44 27.57
C TRP A 465 11.55 17.00 27.80
N GLY A 466 11.33 16.60 29.06
CA GLY A 466 10.79 15.27 29.40
C GLY A 466 9.45 14.98 28.73
N THR A 467 8.53 15.95 28.71
CA THR A 467 7.21 15.82 28.09
C THR A 467 7.28 15.79 26.56
N TYR A 468 8.09 16.67 25.95
CA TYR A 468 8.10 16.87 24.50
C TYR A 468 9.17 16.08 23.74
N TYR A 469 10.14 15.47 24.41
CA TYR A 469 11.21 14.71 23.78
C TYR A 469 10.68 13.57 22.88
N ARG A 470 9.65 12.86 23.34
CA ARG A 470 8.99 11.79 22.55
C ARG A 470 8.42 12.31 21.23
N LEU A 471 7.86 13.52 21.23
CA LEU A 471 7.37 14.17 20.01
C LEU A 471 8.51 14.49 19.04
N VAL A 472 9.64 14.99 19.54
CA VAL A 472 10.80 15.31 18.70
C VAL A 472 11.36 14.05 18.06
N VAL A 473 11.54 12.97 18.83
CA VAL A 473 11.99 11.67 18.31
C VAL A 473 11.06 11.18 17.21
N TRP A 474 9.74 11.28 17.42
CA TRP A 474 8.78 10.87 16.43
C TRP A 474 8.83 11.72 15.15
N ILE A 475 8.90 13.06 15.27
CA ILE A 475 9.04 13.94 14.09
C ILE A 475 10.30 13.54 13.32
N GLY A 476 11.38 13.21 14.04
CA GLY A 476 12.62 12.69 13.46
C GLY A 476 12.42 11.39 12.67
N ILE A 477 11.76 10.38 13.25
CA ILE A 477 11.49 9.10 12.58
C ILE A 477 10.59 9.29 11.36
N LEU A 478 9.55 10.12 11.48
CA LEU A 478 8.63 10.40 10.38
C LEU A 478 9.35 11.14 9.25
N LEU A 479 10.11 12.19 9.56
CA LEU A 479 10.89 12.91 8.56
C LEU A 479 11.90 11.98 7.88
N LEU A 480 12.65 11.20 8.64
CA LEU A 480 13.66 10.30 8.08
C LEU A 480 13.05 9.19 7.22
N SER A 481 11.94 8.58 7.66
CA SER A 481 11.20 7.59 6.86
C SER A 481 10.65 8.19 5.56
N THR A 482 10.12 9.42 5.58
CA THR A 482 9.69 10.11 4.34
C THR A 482 10.86 10.26 3.36
N ILE A 483 12.04 10.70 3.83
CA ILE A 483 13.22 10.88 2.98
C ILE A 483 13.71 9.52 2.46
N SER A 484 13.69 8.48 3.29
CA SER A 484 14.08 7.13 2.90
C SER A 484 13.19 6.57 1.79
N PHE A 485 11.87 6.69 1.92
CA PHE A 485 10.95 6.22 0.88
C PHE A 485 11.05 7.03 -0.42
N LEU A 486 11.25 8.34 -0.33
CA LEU A 486 11.45 9.20 -1.50
C LEU A 486 12.75 8.89 -2.25
N THR A 487 13.85 8.68 -1.52
CA THR A 487 15.14 8.31 -2.11
C THR A 487 15.13 6.88 -2.65
N GLY A 488 14.46 5.95 -1.98
CA GLY A 488 14.23 4.59 -2.49
C GLY A 488 13.43 4.58 -3.80
N GLY A 489 12.40 5.43 -3.92
CA GLY A 489 11.65 5.56 -5.17
C GLY A 489 12.40 6.30 -6.28
N LEU A 490 13.25 7.27 -5.94
CA LEU A 490 14.19 7.85 -6.90
C LEU A 490 15.18 6.81 -7.41
N PHE A 491 15.73 5.97 -6.54
CA PHE A 491 16.61 4.86 -6.92
C PHE A 491 15.87 3.89 -7.86
N ALA A 492 14.66 3.48 -7.52
CA ALA A 492 13.80 2.65 -8.38
C ALA A 492 13.55 3.30 -9.75
N SER A 493 13.34 4.62 -9.77
CA SER A 493 13.19 5.42 -11.01
C SER A 493 14.46 5.37 -11.87
N SER A 494 15.63 5.51 -11.27
CA SER A 494 16.92 5.55 -12.00
C SER A 494 17.28 4.22 -12.67
N VAL A 495 16.84 3.09 -12.11
CA VAL A 495 17.11 1.75 -12.63
C VAL A 495 16.08 1.33 -13.69
N SER A 496 14.91 1.97 -13.68
CA SER A 496 13.77 1.56 -14.49
C SER A 496 13.69 2.24 -15.85
N ARG A 497 13.18 1.51 -16.85
CA ARG A 497 12.91 2.05 -18.19
C ARG A 497 11.51 2.67 -18.31
N THR A 498 10.56 2.20 -17.52
CA THR A 498 9.17 2.66 -17.55
C THR A 498 8.72 3.11 -16.16
N THR A 499 7.83 4.10 -16.13
CA THR A 499 7.28 4.67 -14.88
C THR A 499 6.56 3.62 -14.04
N SER A 500 5.84 2.71 -14.69
CA SER A 500 5.11 1.64 -13.99
C SER A 500 6.02 0.56 -13.40
N MET A 501 7.21 0.34 -13.96
CA MET A 501 8.19 -0.56 -13.34
C MET A 501 8.86 0.12 -12.14
N ALA A 502 9.14 1.42 -12.26
CA ALA A 502 9.68 2.20 -11.14
C ALA A 502 8.71 2.27 -9.96
N THR A 503 7.40 2.46 -10.20
CA THR A 503 6.39 2.47 -9.14
C THR A 503 6.38 1.12 -8.43
N ALA A 504 6.34 0.01 -9.16
CA ALA A 504 6.33 -1.33 -8.60
C ALA A 504 7.56 -1.61 -7.72
N ILE A 505 8.77 -1.30 -8.22
CA ILE A 505 10.01 -1.49 -7.45
C ILE A 505 10.03 -0.59 -6.21
N SER A 506 9.56 0.66 -6.32
CA SER A 506 9.50 1.59 -5.19
C SER A 506 8.53 1.12 -4.10
N TYR A 507 7.36 0.59 -4.48
CA TYR A 507 6.41 0.01 -3.53
C TYR A 507 6.95 -1.27 -2.92
N ALA A 508 7.66 -2.11 -3.69
CA ALA A 508 8.30 -3.31 -3.17
C ALA A 508 9.38 -2.96 -2.12
N LEU A 509 10.26 -2.00 -2.41
CA LEU A 509 11.26 -1.52 -1.45
C LEU A 509 10.61 -1.00 -0.15
N THR A 510 9.54 -0.21 -0.28
CA THR A 510 8.83 0.35 0.87
C THR A 510 8.13 -0.73 1.69
N SER A 511 7.51 -1.71 1.02
CA SER A 511 6.88 -2.87 1.66
C SER A 511 7.91 -3.74 2.40
N ILE A 512 9.10 -3.93 1.82
CA ILE A 512 10.19 -4.65 2.49
C ILE A 512 10.58 -3.94 3.79
N ILE A 513 10.77 -2.62 3.75
CA ILE A 513 11.19 -1.81 4.91
C ILE A 513 10.11 -1.77 6.01
N CYS A 514 8.82 -1.74 5.66
CA CYS A 514 7.73 -1.59 6.64
C CYS A 514 7.08 -2.90 7.10
N LEU A 515 6.90 -3.88 6.20
CA LEU A 515 6.14 -5.11 6.47
C LEU A 515 7.04 -6.32 6.64
N VAL A 516 7.99 -6.54 5.72
CA VAL A 516 8.86 -7.73 5.76
C VAL A 516 9.81 -7.67 6.97
N THR A 517 10.21 -6.48 7.39
CA THR A 517 10.99 -6.27 8.62
C THR A 517 10.26 -6.67 9.91
N PHE A 518 8.94 -6.90 9.89
CA PHE A 518 8.21 -7.52 11.01
C PHE A 518 8.27 -9.05 11.03
N ALA A 519 8.77 -9.70 9.97
CA ALA A 519 8.90 -11.15 9.91
C ALA A 519 9.63 -11.79 11.11
N PRO A 520 10.66 -11.17 11.73
CA PRO A 520 11.31 -11.74 12.90
C PRO A 520 10.38 -11.94 14.11
N LEU A 521 9.32 -11.14 14.25
CA LEU A 521 8.34 -11.33 15.33
C LEU A 521 7.49 -12.59 15.14
N LEU A 522 7.25 -12.99 13.89
CA LEU A 522 6.53 -14.22 13.56
C LEU A 522 7.43 -15.46 13.70
N LEU A 523 8.75 -15.26 13.63
CA LEU A 523 9.77 -16.30 13.64
C LEU A 523 10.62 -16.27 14.93
N ALA A 524 10.09 -15.64 15.99
CA ALA A 524 10.84 -15.26 17.19
C ALA A 524 11.57 -16.44 17.87
N GLU A 525 11.02 -17.66 17.79
CA GLU A 525 11.63 -18.86 18.38
C GLU A 525 12.76 -19.48 17.53
N ARG A 526 12.92 -19.07 16.27
CA ARG A 526 13.83 -19.70 15.28
C ARG A 526 15.01 -18.82 14.89
N LEU A 527 14.94 -17.50 15.12
CA LEU A 527 15.97 -16.55 14.73
C LEU A 527 16.84 -16.14 15.93
N PRO A 528 18.17 -16.02 15.77
CA PRO A 528 19.03 -15.45 16.80
C PRO A 528 18.58 -14.02 17.15
N HIS A 529 18.55 -13.68 18.45
CA HIS A 529 18.11 -12.35 18.92
C HIS A 529 18.84 -11.19 18.22
N GLY A 530 20.15 -11.32 17.94
CA GLY A 530 20.91 -10.29 17.24
C GLY A 530 20.46 -10.05 15.78
N VAL A 531 20.07 -11.11 15.07
CA VAL A 531 19.56 -11.00 13.69
C VAL A 531 18.16 -10.41 13.68
N SER A 532 17.30 -10.82 14.63
CA SER A 532 15.97 -10.25 14.82
C SER A 532 16.03 -8.74 15.08
N ALA A 533 16.90 -8.32 16.01
CA ALA A 533 17.13 -6.92 16.34
C ALA A 533 17.60 -6.10 15.13
N LEU A 534 18.53 -6.65 14.34
CA LEU A 534 19.04 -6.00 13.13
C LEU A 534 17.94 -5.83 12.08
N ILE A 535 17.13 -6.86 11.82
CA ILE A 535 16.04 -6.76 10.83
C ILE A 535 14.97 -5.78 11.29
N LEU A 536 14.57 -5.84 12.56
CA LEU A 536 13.60 -4.91 13.16
C LEU A 536 14.11 -3.47 13.19
N SER A 537 15.43 -3.26 13.29
CA SER A 537 16.01 -1.92 13.28
C SER A 537 15.69 -1.15 11.99
N PHE A 538 15.46 -1.82 10.86
CA PHE A 538 15.06 -1.13 9.62
C PHE A 538 13.61 -0.63 9.62
N ASN A 539 12.77 -1.09 10.57
CA ASN A 539 11.33 -0.81 10.55
C ASN A 539 10.98 0.51 11.26
N PRO A 540 10.56 1.56 10.54
CA PRO A 540 10.18 2.84 11.14
C PRO A 540 8.97 2.75 12.05
N VAL A 541 8.06 1.81 11.79
CA VAL A 541 6.85 1.60 12.60
C VAL A 541 7.24 1.02 13.96
N ALA A 542 8.09 -0.01 13.99
CA ALA A 542 8.59 -0.61 15.23
C ALA A 542 9.34 0.43 16.09
N ALA A 543 10.19 1.23 15.47
CA ALA A 543 10.91 2.32 16.12
C ALA A 543 9.97 3.37 16.73
N ALA A 544 8.93 3.75 16.00
CA ALA A 544 7.98 4.75 16.46
C ALA A 544 7.06 4.22 17.57
N MET A 545 6.73 2.93 17.57
CA MET A 545 6.00 2.27 18.66
C MET A 545 6.83 2.25 19.95
N GLN A 546 8.10 1.84 19.87
CA GLN A 546 8.99 1.85 21.04
C GLN A 546 9.22 3.26 21.59
N ALA A 547 9.38 4.26 20.72
CA ALA A 547 9.55 5.66 21.15
C ALA A 547 8.30 6.24 21.86
N THR A 548 7.13 5.62 21.63
CA THR A 548 5.84 6.06 22.17
C THR A 548 5.55 5.44 23.53
N SER A 549 5.72 4.13 23.64
CA SER A 549 5.41 3.38 24.86
C SER A 549 6.61 2.57 25.33
N ASP A 550 7.01 2.78 26.58
CA ASP A 550 8.11 2.01 27.20
C ASP A 550 7.77 0.51 27.35
N ALA A 551 6.49 0.14 27.21
CA ALA A 551 6.02 -1.24 27.22
C ALA A 551 6.18 -1.98 25.87
N ALA A 552 6.37 -1.27 24.75
CA ALA A 552 6.52 -1.89 23.44
C ALA A 552 7.99 -2.25 23.17
N PHE A 553 8.25 -3.49 22.74
CA PHE A 553 9.59 -3.99 22.38
C PHE A 553 10.63 -3.87 23.52
N VAL A 554 10.25 -4.25 24.74
CA VAL A 554 11.17 -4.30 25.91
C VAL A 554 12.36 -5.22 25.64
N GLU A 555 12.15 -6.30 24.88
CA GLU A 555 13.18 -7.28 24.49
C GLU A 555 14.29 -6.69 23.61
N TYR A 556 14.06 -5.52 22.97
CA TYR A 556 14.98 -4.92 22.00
C TYR A 556 15.33 -3.48 22.40
N PRO A 557 16.24 -3.26 23.37
CA PRO A 557 16.55 -1.90 23.85
C PRO A 557 17.18 -1.03 22.75
N GLY A 558 16.76 0.24 22.69
CA GLY A 558 17.35 1.25 21.80
C GLY A 558 17.02 1.10 20.30
N LEU A 559 15.98 0.35 19.95
CA LEU A 559 15.58 0.07 18.56
C LEU A 559 15.31 1.36 17.75
N TRP A 560 14.76 2.40 18.37
CA TRP A 560 14.55 3.69 17.71
C TRP A 560 15.85 4.40 17.29
N GLN A 561 16.93 4.29 18.07
CA GLN A 561 18.23 4.88 17.73
C GLN A 561 18.88 4.12 16.56
N HIS A 562 18.86 2.79 16.63
CA HIS A 562 19.34 1.93 15.55
C HIS A 562 18.57 2.16 14.26
N ASN A 563 17.25 2.42 14.35
CA ASN A 563 16.44 2.75 13.19
C ASN A 563 16.84 4.06 12.51
N ILE A 564 17.12 5.11 13.29
CA ILE A 564 17.61 6.37 12.74
C ILE A 564 18.93 6.15 11.99
N MET A 565 19.85 5.36 12.53
CA MET A 565 21.09 5.03 11.86
C MET A 565 20.87 4.19 10.59
N ALA A 566 20.01 3.17 10.66
CA ALA A 566 19.72 2.26 9.56
C ALA A 566 19.02 2.97 8.39
N LEU A 567 17.98 3.78 8.66
CA LEU A 567 17.31 4.58 7.64
C LEU A 567 18.23 5.67 7.09
N GLY A 568 19.05 6.31 7.93
CA GLY A 568 20.09 7.24 7.48
C GLY A 568 21.05 6.59 6.49
N GLY A 569 21.58 5.40 6.82
CA GLY A 569 22.43 4.62 5.94
C GLY A 569 21.75 4.24 4.62
N LEU A 570 20.49 3.79 4.66
CA LEU A 570 19.70 3.48 3.46
C LEU A 570 19.48 4.71 2.58
N THR A 571 19.17 5.87 3.16
CA THR A 571 18.95 7.10 2.39
C THR A 571 20.22 7.53 1.64
N LEU A 572 21.38 7.45 2.30
CA LEU A 572 22.67 7.74 1.68
C LEU A 572 22.99 6.75 0.57
N PHE A 573 22.76 5.46 0.80
CA PHE A 573 22.96 4.42 -0.20
C PHE A 573 22.08 4.64 -1.44
N PHE A 574 20.77 4.83 -1.27
CA PHE A 574 19.84 5.06 -2.38
C PHE A 574 20.17 6.34 -3.14
N LEU A 575 20.53 7.41 -2.44
CA LEU A 575 20.89 8.68 -3.05
C LEU A 575 22.21 8.56 -3.85
N ALA A 576 23.24 7.93 -3.28
CA ALA A 576 24.50 7.69 -3.97
C ALA A 576 24.32 6.81 -5.21
N ALA A 577 23.54 5.72 -5.09
CA ALA A 577 23.23 4.84 -6.20
C ALA A 577 22.42 5.53 -7.31
N ALA A 578 21.44 6.37 -6.94
CA ALA A 578 20.67 7.17 -7.89
C ALA A 578 21.55 8.21 -8.62
N ILE A 579 22.47 8.89 -7.91
CA ILE A 579 23.42 9.83 -8.50
C ILE A 579 24.37 9.11 -9.46
N ALA A 580 24.94 7.97 -9.06
CA ALA A 580 25.81 7.19 -9.92
C ALA A 580 25.09 6.72 -11.20
N ARG A 581 23.84 6.25 -11.07
CA ARG A 581 23.01 5.86 -12.22
C ARG A 581 22.64 7.04 -13.12
N ALA A 582 22.24 8.18 -12.56
CA ALA A 582 21.95 9.35 -13.37
C ALA A 582 23.20 9.88 -14.08
N TRP A 583 24.36 9.84 -13.43
CA TRP A 583 25.62 10.19 -14.07
C TRP A 583 25.94 9.25 -15.26
N GLN A 584 25.75 7.94 -15.09
CA GLN A 584 25.85 6.97 -16.20
C GLN A 584 24.85 7.27 -17.32
N LEU A 585 23.60 7.61 -16.99
CA LEU A 585 22.59 7.96 -17.97
C LEU A 585 22.95 9.23 -18.74
N PHE A 586 23.51 10.25 -18.10
CA PHE A 586 23.93 11.48 -18.78
C PHE A 586 25.15 11.27 -19.69
N ASN A 587 26.06 10.37 -19.33
CA ASN A 587 27.29 10.12 -20.08
C ASN A 587 27.16 9.03 -21.17
N ARG A 588 26.07 8.24 -21.18
CA ARG A 588 25.80 7.30 -22.27
C ARG A 588 25.45 8.06 -23.55
N GLN A 589 26.34 7.97 -24.54
CA GLN A 589 26.05 8.26 -25.93
C GLN A 589 25.38 7.01 -26.51
N ASP A 590 24.06 7.03 -26.60
CA ASP A 590 23.29 6.05 -27.38
C ASP A 590 23.03 6.61 -28.78
#